data_AF-A0A177NK26-F1
#
_entry.id   AF-A0A177NK26-F1
#
_cell.length_a   1.000
_cell.length_b   1.000
_cell.length_c   1.000
_cell.angle_alpha   90.00
_cell.angle_beta   90.00
_cell.angle_gamma   90.00
#
_symmetry.space_group_name_H-M   'P 1'
#
loop_
_entity.id
_entity.type
_entity.pdbx_description
1 polymer ?
#
loop_
_entity_poly.entity_id
_entity_poly.type
_entity_poly.pdbx_seq_one_letter_code
_entity_poly.pdbx_strand_id
1 'polypeptide(L)'
;MRPVAELLSEPGREWRKVDGASLSHIVELNSALPFEPPVEYIELLRYSNGGEGELALEPLWFQLFDVAFAIQLWRDENYRKEYPDLFFFSSNGGLESIAFDMGCRKPSPIVMVDCIAGLDSACRVSRSIEKFIERVGLRDDQDV
;
A
#
# COMPACT_ATOMS: atom_id res chain seq x y z
N MET A 1 13.73 3.05 10.24
CA MET A 1 12.40 2.59 10.66
C MET A 1 12.41 1.77 11.95
N ARG A 2 11.37 1.87 12.77
CA ARG A 2 11.02 0.85 13.78
C ARG A 2 10.36 -0.36 13.07
N PRO A 3 10.46 -1.60 13.60
CA PRO A 3 9.80 -2.75 12.99
C PRO A 3 8.29 -2.53 12.81
N VAL A 4 7.74 -2.91 11.66
CA VAL A 4 6.29 -2.74 11.38
C VAL A 4 5.41 -3.36 12.45
N ALA A 5 5.79 -4.54 12.97
CA ALA A 5 5.06 -5.23 14.03
C ALA A 5 5.04 -4.44 15.34
N GLU A 6 6.14 -3.77 15.71
CA GLU A 6 6.18 -2.92 16.91
C GLU A 6 5.27 -1.71 16.70
N LEU A 7 5.42 -1.03 15.57
CA LEU A 7 4.65 0.17 15.22
C LEU A 7 3.14 -0.10 15.24
N LEU A 8 2.67 -1.11 14.50
CA LEU A 8 1.23 -1.37 14.34
C LEU A 8 0.60 -2.06 15.56
N SER A 9 1.39 -2.39 16.57
CA SER A 9 0.90 -2.89 17.87
C SER A 9 0.80 -1.79 18.94
N GLU A 10 1.20 -0.56 18.61
CA GLU A 10 1.15 0.58 19.55
C GLU A 10 -0.28 0.85 20.03
N PRO A 11 -0.48 1.10 21.35
CA PRO A 11 -1.76 1.57 21.86
C PRO A 11 -2.21 2.84 21.13
N GLY A 12 -3.48 2.88 20.75
CA GLY A 12 -4.05 4.01 20.01
C GLY A 12 -4.01 3.85 18.49
N ARG A 13 -3.38 2.79 17.96
CA ARG A 13 -3.55 2.42 16.54
C ARG A 13 -4.69 1.42 16.35
N GLU A 14 -5.55 1.69 15.37
CA GLU A 14 -6.60 0.77 14.93
C GLU A 14 -6.17 0.03 13.66
N TRP A 15 -5.82 -1.25 13.80
CA TRP A 15 -5.46 -2.10 12.68
C TRP A 15 -6.11 -3.48 12.80
N ARG A 16 -6.96 -3.84 11.83
CA ARG A 16 -7.58 -5.15 11.69
C ARG A 16 -6.62 -6.08 10.96
N LYS A 17 -5.69 -6.62 11.75
CA LYS A 17 -4.66 -7.55 11.32
C LYS A 17 -5.25 -8.89 10.84
N VAL A 18 -4.64 -9.45 9.78
CA VAL A 18 -4.79 -10.87 9.39
C VAL A 18 -3.43 -11.59 9.48
N ASP A 19 -3.40 -12.88 9.14
CA ASP A 19 -2.15 -13.64 9.10
C ASP A 19 -1.15 -13.04 8.12
N GLY A 20 0.13 -13.12 8.48
CA GLY A 20 1.23 -12.62 7.67
C GLY A 20 1.46 -13.44 6.40
N ALA A 21 2.08 -12.81 5.41
CA ALA A 21 2.44 -13.46 4.16
C ALA A 21 3.51 -14.53 4.42
N SER A 22 3.26 -15.75 3.91
CA SER A 22 4.22 -16.83 3.98
C SER A 22 5.47 -16.53 3.14
N LEU A 23 6.54 -17.30 3.36
CA LEU A 23 7.74 -17.19 2.52
C LEU A 23 7.41 -17.41 1.03
N SER A 24 6.50 -18.34 0.70
CA SER A 24 6.12 -18.60 -0.69
C SER A 24 5.41 -17.42 -1.33
N HIS A 25 4.54 -16.71 -0.58
CA HIS A 25 3.92 -15.47 -1.07
C HIS A 25 4.99 -14.42 -1.40
N ILE A 26 5.96 -14.20 -0.50
CA ILE A 26 7.02 -13.21 -0.72
C ILE A 26 7.91 -13.59 -1.92
N VAL A 27 8.22 -14.87 -2.10
CA VAL A 27 8.97 -15.35 -3.28
C VAL A 27 8.18 -15.13 -4.57
N GLU A 28 6.87 -15.40 -4.56
CA GLU A 28 6.03 -15.19 -5.74
C GLU A 28 5.94 -13.71 -6.11
N LEU A 29 5.73 -12.83 -5.14
CA LEU A 29 5.69 -11.38 -5.34
C LEU A 29 6.96 -10.86 -5.98
N ASN A 30 8.12 -11.21 -5.42
CA ASN A 30 9.43 -10.81 -5.94
C ASN A 30 9.68 -11.35 -7.35
N SER A 31 9.12 -12.51 -7.70
CA SER A 31 9.26 -13.11 -9.03
C SER A 31 8.31 -12.48 -10.06
N ALA A 32 7.18 -11.93 -9.62
CA ALA A 32 6.17 -11.34 -10.49
C ALA A 32 6.48 -9.89 -10.89
N LEU A 33 7.15 -9.14 -10.00
CA LEU A 33 7.42 -7.73 -10.20
C LEU A 33 8.75 -7.51 -10.95
N PRO A 34 8.82 -6.57 -11.90
CA PRO A 34 10.05 -6.26 -12.63
C PRO A 34 11.02 -5.40 -11.81
N PHE A 35 10.70 -5.14 -10.54
CA PHE A 35 11.48 -4.34 -9.61
C PHE A 35 11.52 -5.02 -8.24
N GLU A 36 12.54 -4.70 -7.47
CA GLU A 36 12.63 -5.10 -6.07
C GLU A 36 11.68 -4.23 -5.22
N PRO A 37 10.65 -4.80 -4.58
CA PRO A 37 9.76 -4.06 -3.70
C PRO A 37 10.52 -3.53 -2.48
N PRO A 38 10.13 -2.37 -1.93
CA PRO A 38 10.77 -1.86 -0.73
C PRO A 38 10.67 -2.84 0.45
N VAL A 39 11.73 -2.90 1.26
CA VAL A 39 11.80 -3.83 2.40
C VAL A 39 10.67 -3.60 3.39
N GLU A 40 10.26 -2.36 3.61
CA GLU A 40 9.19 -1.98 4.54
C GLU A 40 7.82 -2.50 4.07
N TYR A 41 7.61 -2.59 2.75
CA TYR A 41 6.39 -3.20 2.19
C TYR A 41 6.38 -4.71 2.41
N ILE A 42 7.53 -5.36 2.23
CA ILE A 42 7.68 -6.79 2.52
C ILE A 42 7.49 -7.07 4.02
N GLU A 43 8.00 -6.21 4.89
CA GLU A 43 7.76 -6.32 6.34
C GLU A 43 6.28 -6.16 6.70
N LEU A 44 5.59 -5.21 6.07
CA LEU A 44 4.14 -5.03 6.23
C LEU A 44 3.38 -6.29 5.81
N LEU A 45 3.67 -6.85 4.64
CA LEU A 45 3.02 -8.08 4.17
C LEU A 45 3.33 -9.28 5.08
N ARG A 46 4.57 -9.41 5.57
CA ARG A 46 4.93 -10.45 6.54
C ARG A 46 4.22 -10.28 7.88
N TYR A 47 3.91 -9.06 8.27
CA TYR A 47 3.10 -8.79 9.45
C TYR A 47 1.62 -9.12 9.21
N SER A 48 1.07 -8.68 8.07
CA SER A 48 -0.34 -8.84 7.69
C SER A 48 -0.46 -8.95 6.17
N ASN A 49 -0.91 -10.11 5.65
CA ASN A 49 -1.13 -10.33 4.22
C ASN A 49 -2.51 -9.81 3.81
N GLY A 50 -2.66 -8.49 3.82
CA GLY A 50 -3.94 -7.81 3.79
C GLY A 50 -4.28 -7.19 5.15
N GLY A 51 -5.56 -6.89 5.37
CA GLY A 51 -6.04 -6.20 6.57
C GLY A 51 -6.36 -4.74 6.29
N GLU A 52 -6.92 -4.07 7.29
CA GLU A 52 -7.43 -2.71 7.12
C GLU A 52 -7.42 -1.89 8.41
N GLY A 53 -7.48 -0.57 8.28
CA GLY A 53 -7.63 0.33 9.40
C GLY A 53 -7.58 1.80 8.99
N GLU A 54 -7.62 2.67 10.00
CA GLU A 54 -7.51 4.11 9.83
C GLU A 54 -6.18 4.48 9.15
N LEU A 55 -6.17 5.59 8.42
CA LEU A 55 -4.96 6.14 7.82
C LEU A 55 -4.91 7.65 8.09
N ALA A 56 -3.88 8.13 8.77
CA ALA A 56 -3.73 9.56 9.02
C ALA A 56 -3.08 10.30 7.84
N LEU A 57 -3.57 9.99 6.64
CA LEU A 57 -3.30 10.53 5.30
C LEU A 57 -4.55 10.27 4.45
N GLU A 58 -4.82 11.07 3.42
CA GLU A 58 -5.80 10.69 2.38
C GLU A 58 -5.50 9.27 1.84
N PRO A 59 -6.51 8.42 1.57
CA PRO A 59 -7.98 8.62 1.68
C PRO A 59 -8.60 8.33 3.06
N LEU A 60 -7.86 8.47 4.16
CA LEU A 60 -8.29 8.26 5.55
C LEU A 60 -8.59 6.81 5.97
N TRP A 61 -8.76 5.90 5.02
CA TRP A 61 -8.84 4.46 5.27
C TRP A 61 -7.83 3.70 4.42
N PHE A 62 -7.16 2.73 5.01
CA PHE A 62 -6.17 1.88 4.35
C PHE A 62 -6.62 0.43 4.41
N GLN A 63 -6.94 -0.15 3.25
CA GLN A 63 -7.19 -1.56 3.06
C GLN A 63 -6.05 -2.17 2.24
N LEU A 64 -5.15 -2.88 2.90
CA LEU A 64 -4.00 -3.53 2.28
C LEU A 64 -4.48 -4.69 1.41
N PHE A 65 -3.97 -4.78 0.18
CA PHE A 65 -4.16 -5.96 -0.66
C PHE A 65 -3.29 -7.10 -0.16
N ASP A 66 -3.84 -8.31 -0.15
CA ASP A 66 -3.01 -9.50 0.00
C ASP A 66 -2.09 -9.66 -1.23
N VAL A 67 -1.03 -10.46 -1.06
CA VAL A 67 -0.04 -10.69 -2.12
C VAL A 67 -0.67 -11.25 -3.40
N ALA A 68 -1.63 -12.16 -3.29
CA ALA A 68 -2.22 -12.81 -4.46
C ALA A 68 -3.00 -11.80 -5.30
N PHE A 69 -3.77 -10.94 -4.65
CA PHE A 69 -4.52 -9.89 -5.33
C PHE A 69 -3.61 -8.82 -5.93
N ALA A 70 -2.57 -8.38 -5.22
CA ALA A 70 -1.59 -7.43 -5.76
C ALA A 70 -0.89 -7.98 -7.03
N ILE A 71 -0.53 -9.27 -7.02
CA ILE A 71 0.05 -9.95 -8.20
C ILE A 71 -0.98 -10.08 -9.33
N GLN A 72 -2.22 -10.46 -9.02
CA GLN A 72 -3.29 -10.57 -10.01
C GLN A 72 -3.50 -9.24 -10.73
N LEU A 73 -3.60 -8.16 -9.97
CA LEU A 73 -3.80 -6.81 -10.49
C LEU A 73 -2.61 -6.35 -11.33
N TRP A 74 -1.38 -6.60 -10.88
CA TRP A 74 -0.17 -6.35 -11.66
C TRP A 74 -0.14 -7.12 -12.99
N ARG A 75 -0.61 -8.36 -13.00
CA ARG A 75 -0.61 -9.20 -14.22
C ARG A 75 -1.66 -8.75 -15.24
N ASP A 76 -2.70 -8.04 -14.81
CA ASP A 76 -3.74 -7.52 -15.70
C ASP A 76 -3.16 -6.52 -16.72
N GLU A 77 -3.29 -6.83 -18.01
CA GLU A 77 -2.78 -6.00 -19.09
C GLU A 77 -3.56 -4.71 -19.30
N ASN A 78 -4.87 -4.71 -19.05
CA ASN A 78 -5.68 -3.50 -19.18
C ASN A 78 -5.27 -2.53 -18.09
N TYR A 79 -5.08 -3.05 -16.89
CA TYR A 79 -4.62 -2.27 -15.75
C TYR A 79 -3.26 -1.62 -16.00
N ARG A 80 -2.28 -2.40 -16.48
CA ARG A 80 -0.95 -1.86 -16.83
C ARG A 80 -0.95 -0.93 -18.04
N LYS A 81 -1.95 -1.00 -18.92
CA LYS A 81 -2.10 -0.03 -20.02
C LYS A 81 -2.65 1.30 -19.50
N GLU A 82 -3.56 1.24 -18.55
CA GLU A 82 -4.20 2.42 -17.96
C GLU A 82 -3.28 3.13 -16.95
N TYR A 83 -2.52 2.35 -16.17
CA TYR A 83 -1.64 2.85 -15.12
C TYR A 83 -0.21 2.29 -15.27
N PRO A 84 0.52 2.67 -16.34
CA PRO A 84 1.78 2.01 -16.72
C PRO A 84 2.89 2.11 -15.69
N ASP A 85 2.92 3.19 -14.91
CA ASP A 85 3.96 3.46 -13.91
C ASP A 85 3.48 3.24 -12.47
N LEU A 86 2.28 2.67 -12.26
CA LEU A 86 1.74 2.47 -10.92
C LEU A 86 1.68 0.99 -10.55
N PHE A 87 2.19 0.67 -9.37
CA PHE A 87 1.97 -0.63 -8.74
C PHE A 87 1.06 -0.46 -7.52
N PHE A 88 -0.19 -0.91 -7.66
CA PHE A 88 -1.19 -0.76 -6.62
C PHE A 88 -1.10 -1.88 -5.59
N PHE A 89 -1.20 -1.48 -4.33
CA PHE A 89 -1.05 -2.40 -3.19
C PHE A 89 -2.17 -2.25 -2.16
N SER A 90 -3.12 -1.33 -2.39
CA SER A 90 -4.19 -1.05 -1.44
C SER A 90 -5.33 -0.24 -2.08
N SER A 91 -6.47 -0.17 -1.39
CA SER A 91 -7.56 0.78 -1.60
C SER A 91 -8.07 1.34 -0.26
N ASN A 92 -9.06 2.22 -0.31
CA ASN A 92 -9.83 2.62 0.88
C ASN A 92 -11.13 1.82 1.08
N GLY A 93 -11.32 0.73 0.32
CA GLY A 93 -12.59 -0.01 0.27
C GLY A 93 -13.69 0.66 -0.57
N GLY A 94 -13.41 1.82 -1.18
CA GLY A 94 -14.29 2.61 -2.04
C GLY A 94 -13.72 2.77 -3.45
N LEU A 95 -13.64 4.02 -3.93
CA LEU A 95 -13.25 4.36 -5.31
C LEU A 95 -11.73 4.59 -5.44
N GLU A 96 -11.07 4.93 -4.33
CA GLU A 96 -9.68 5.31 -4.30
C GLU A 96 -8.77 4.09 -4.10
N SER A 97 -7.78 3.96 -4.98
CA SER A 97 -6.72 2.97 -4.88
C SER A 97 -5.36 3.63 -4.63
N ILE A 98 -4.49 2.94 -3.90
CA ILE A 98 -3.21 3.46 -3.43
C ILE A 98 -2.08 2.65 -4.08
N ALA A 99 -1.10 3.36 -4.64
CA ALA A 99 -0.03 2.78 -5.44
C ALA A 99 1.34 3.33 -5.10
N PHE A 100 2.36 2.52 -5.41
CA PHE A 100 3.70 3.01 -5.66
C PHE A 100 3.76 3.67 -7.03
N ASP A 101 4.28 4.88 -7.10
CA ASP A 101 4.67 5.52 -8.36
C ASP A 101 6.12 5.09 -8.72
N MET A 102 6.20 4.20 -9.70
CA MET A 102 7.42 3.60 -10.21
C MET A 102 8.12 4.46 -11.28
N GLY A 103 7.44 5.48 -11.81
CA GLY A 103 8.01 6.45 -12.75
C GLY A 103 8.94 7.47 -12.06
N CYS A 104 8.77 7.63 -10.75
CA CYS A 104 9.60 8.49 -9.93
C CYS A 104 10.93 7.85 -9.50
N ARG A 105 11.93 8.68 -9.16
CA ARG A 105 13.18 8.21 -8.55
C ARG A 105 12.90 7.58 -7.19
N LYS A 106 13.62 6.50 -6.88
CA LYS A 106 13.58 5.89 -5.54
C LYS A 106 14.02 6.89 -4.46
N PRO A 107 13.39 6.88 -3.26
CA PRO A 107 12.26 6.03 -2.88
C PRO A 107 10.97 6.41 -3.63
N SER A 108 10.26 5.40 -4.15
CA SER A 108 9.02 5.62 -4.89
C SER A 108 7.97 6.25 -3.97
N PRO A 109 7.35 7.38 -4.35
CA PRO A 109 6.28 7.97 -3.59
C PRO A 109 5.04 7.08 -3.62
N ILE A 110 4.17 7.30 -2.63
CA ILE A 110 2.86 6.67 -2.58
C ILE A 110 1.84 7.67 -3.09
N VAL A 111 1.05 7.23 -4.06
CA VAL A 111 -0.02 8.02 -4.67
C VAL A 111 -1.37 7.37 -4.40
N MET A 112 -2.40 8.20 -4.35
CA MET A 112 -3.79 7.79 -4.38
C MET A 112 -4.37 8.15 -5.75
N VAL A 113 -5.23 7.31 -6.30
CA VAL A 113 -5.91 7.50 -7.58
C VAL A 113 -7.39 7.18 -7.40
N ASP A 114 -8.27 8.06 -7.85
CA ASP A 114 -9.68 7.72 -8.09
C ASP A 114 -9.75 6.97 -9.42
N CYS A 115 -9.98 5.66 -9.35
CA CYS A 115 -9.97 4.78 -10.52
C CYS A 115 -11.15 5.05 -11.49
N ILE A 116 -12.16 5.82 -11.08
CA ILE A 116 -13.25 6.27 -11.97
C ILE A 116 -12.85 7.54 -12.72
N ALA A 117 -12.18 8.47 -12.04
CA ALA A 117 -11.64 9.69 -12.66
C ALA A 117 -10.37 9.41 -13.49
N GLY A 118 -9.71 8.27 -13.25
CA GLY A 118 -8.53 7.82 -13.99
C GLY A 118 -7.23 8.45 -13.51
N LEU A 119 -6.14 8.21 -14.25
CA LEU A 119 -4.77 8.57 -13.86
C LEU A 119 -4.56 10.06 -13.58
N ASP A 120 -5.31 10.96 -14.21
CA ASP A 120 -5.20 12.41 -13.97
C ASP A 120 -5.61 12.82 -12.54
N SER A 121 -6.35 11.96 -11.82
CA SER A 121 -6.68 12.17 -10.42
C SER A 121 -5.53 11.85 -9.46
N ALA A 122 -4.44 11.26 -9.96
CA ALA A 122 -3.34 10.77 -9.13
C ALA A 122 -2.74 11.90 -8.30
N CYS A 123 -2.75 11.73 -6.98
CA CYS A 123 -2.17 12.69 -6.05
C CYS A 123 -1.23 11.98 -5.07
N ARG A 124 -0.10 12.62 -4.76
CA ARG A 124 0.88 12.05 -3.83
C ARG A 124 0.40 12.19 -2.40
N VAL A 125 0.25 11.07 -1.70
CA VAL A 125 -0.15 11.00 -0.28
C VAL A 125 1.03 10.77 0.67
N SER A 126 2.12 10.14 0.18
CA SER A 126 3.35 10.01 0.96
C SER A 126 4.60 10.04 0.06
N ARG A 127 5.74 10.40 0.65
CA ARG A 127 7.04 10.43 -0.05
C ARG A 127 7.72 9.06 -0.12
N SER A 128 7.29 8.11 0.70
CA SER A 128 7.80 6.73 0.71
C SER A 128 6.84 5.81 1.46
N ILE A 129 6.98 4.50 1.27
CA ILE A 129 6.22 3.52 2.05
C ILE A 129 6.58 3.54 3.54
N GLU A 130 7.84 3.84 3.89
CA GLU A 130 8.25 4.00 5.29
C GLU A 130 7.40 5.07 5.98
N LYS A 131 7.30 6.25 5.36
CA LYS A 131 6.49 7.38 5.87
C LYS A 131 5.00 7.14 5.80
N PHE A 132 4.54 6.33 4.84
CA PHE A 132 3.14 5.93 4.76
C PHE A 132 2.78 5.02 5.94
N ILE A 133 3.58 3.98 6.21
CA ILE A 133 3.36 3.03 7.30
C ILE A 133 3.35 3.71 8.68
N GLU A 134 4.17 4.75 8.88
CA GLU A 134 4.14 5.58 10.11
C GLU A 134 2.75 6.15 10.44
N ARG A 135 1.88 6.32 9.43
CA ARG A 135 0.53 6.90 9.53
C ARG A 135 -0.60 5.86 9.59
N VAL A 136 -0.31 4.57 9.37
CA VAL A 136 -1.31 3.50 9.36
C VAL A 136 -1.83 3.20 10.78
N GLY A 137 -3.14 3.05 10.90
CA GLY A 137 -3.87 2.83 12.14
C GLY A 137 -4.06 4.08 12.99
N LEU A 138 -3.57 5.24 12.55
CA LEU A 138 -3.84 6.51 13.23
C LEU A 138 -5.02 7.21 12.56
N ARG A 139 -5.81 7.93 13.35
CA ARG A 139 -6.76 8.90 12.83
C ARG A 139 -6.04 10.17 12.42
N ASP A 140 -6.55 10.86 11.41
CA ASP A 140 -6.07 12.20 11.10
C ASP A 140 -6.64 13.17 12.15
N ASP A 141 -5.84 13.49 13.17
CA ASP A 141 -6.19 14.48 14.20
C ASP A 141 -6.06 15.92 13.65
N GLN A 142 -6.51 16.16 12.42
CA GLN A 142 -6.81 17.53 12.01
C GLN A 142 -8.09 17.93 12.74
N ASP A 143 -7.89 18.44 13.96
CA ASP A 143 -8.88 19.17 14.73
C ASP A 143 -9.65 20.11 13.79
N VAL A 144 -10.95 19.85 13.64
CA VAL A 144 -11.94 20.83 13.17
C VAL A 144 -12.36 21.70 14.35
#